data_AF-A0A7L2Z6F9-F1
#
_entry.id   AF-A0A7L2Z6F9-F1
#
_cell.length_a   1.000
_cell.length_b   1.000
_cell.length_c   1.000
_cell.angle_alpha   90.00
_cell.angle_beta   90.00
_cell.angle_gamma   90.00
#
_symmetry.space_group_name_H-M   'P 1'
#
loop_
_entity.id
_entity.type
_entity.pdbx_description
1 polymer ?
#
loop_
_entity_poly.entity_id
_entity_poly.type
_entity_poly.pdbx_seq_one_letter_code
_entity_poly.pdbx_strand_id
1 'polypeptide(L)'
;VAPRGAAPLGDRLLRGPAAGSPSGPELSDVPEANGVLRSCEPGKGGAGAIAAAININASTSKFLMNVITIEDYKSTYWPKLDSAIDQLLTQSPGDYIPISYEQIYSCVYKCVCQQHSEQMYSDLIKKITNHLERVSKELQASPPDLYIERFNVALGQYMGALQSIVPLFIYMNKFYIETKLNRDLKDDLIKLFTEHVAEKHIYNLMPLLLEAQSTPFQITPSTMANIVKGLYTLRPEWVQMAPALFSKFIPNILPPAVESELQEYAAQDQKLQRELMQNGFDR
;
A
#
# COMPACT_ATOMS: atom_id res chain seq x y z
N VAL A 1 -60.83 28.65 -23.68
CA VAL A 1 -60.01 28.35 -24.87
C VAL A 1 -59.83 26.84 -24.93
N ALA A 2 -60.48 26.18 -25.88
CA ALA A 2 -60.17 24.80 -26.27
C ALA A 2 -59.35 24.84 -27.58
N PRO A 3 -58.90 23.72 -28.14
CA PRO A 3 -57.98 22.71 -27.60
C PRO A 3 -56.89 22.36 -28.66
N ARG A 4 -56.05 21.36 -28.39
CA ARG A 4 -55.50 20.36 -29.34
C ARG A 4 -54.46 19.54 -28.57
N GLY A 5 -54.53 18.23 -28.40
CA GLY A 5 -55.25 17.20 -29.15
C GLY A 5 -54.21 16.21 -29.73
N ALA A 6 -54.47 14.92 -29.50
CA ALA A 6 -53.88 13.72 -30.12
C ALA A 6 -52.71 13.02 -29.39
N ALA A 7 -53.09 11.98 -28.64
CA ALA A 7 -52.35 10.73 -28.42
C ALA A 7 -52.60 9.76 -29.62
N PRO A 8 -52.38 8.42 -29.61
CA PRO A 8 -51.64 7.53 -28.69
C PRO A 8 -50.89 6.32 -29.37
N LEU A 9 -50.28 5.47 -28.52
CA LEU A 9 -50.15 3.98 -28.60
C LEU A 9 -49.23 3.30 -29.64
N GLY A 10 -48.40 2.36 -29.15
CA GLY A 10 -47.84 1.28 -29.96
C GLY A 10 -46.70 0.52 -29.30
N ASP A 11 -47.03 -0.64 -28.74
CA ASP A 11 -46.18 -1.57 -27.98
C ASP A 11 -45.24 -2.43 -28.87
N ARG A 12 -44.28 -3.09 -28.19
CA ARG A 12 -43.58 -4.35 -28.55
C ARG A 12 -42.28 -4.37 -29.39
N LEU A 13 -41.25 -4.88 -28.68
CA LEU A 13 -40.41 -6.07 -28.96
C LEU A 13 -39.05 -5.92 -29.68
N LEU A 14 -38.05 -6.48 -28.97
CA LEU A 14 -36.87 -7.23 -29.41
C LEU A 14 -35.52 -6.51 -29.55
N ARG A 15 -34.56 -7.08 -28.79
CA ARG A 15 -33.14 -7.36 -29.13
C ARG A 15 -32.11 -6.33 -28.63
N GLY A 16 -31.21 -6.80 -27.73
CA GLY A 16 -29.92 -6.17 -27.43
C GLY A 16 -28.97 -6.17 -28.65
N PRO A 17 -27.70 -5.75 -28.56
CA PRO A 17 -26.78 -6.13 -27.47
C PRO A 17 -25.73 -5.06 -27.04
N ALA A 18 -24.88 -5.50 -26.13
CA ALA A 18 -23.44 -5.23 -26.02
C ALA A 18 -22.94 -3.92 -25.40
N ALA A 19 -22.33 -4.12 -24.23
CA ALA A 19 -21.44 -3.21 -23.54
C ALA A 19 -20.21 -2.85 -24.40
N GLY A 20 -19.87 -1.56 -24.43
CA GLY A 20 -18.56 -1.06 -24.84
C GLY A 20 -17.83 -0.54 -23.60
N SER A 21 -16.79 -1.25 -23.16
CA SER A 21 -15.80 -0.77 -22.21
C SER A 21 -14.85 0.22 -22.91
N PRO A 22 -14.40 1.31 -22.26
CA PRO A 22 -13.27 2.08 -22.76
C PRO A 22 -11.95 1.49 -22.20
N SER A 23 -11.12 1.05 -23.14
CA SER A 23 -9.77 0.52 -22.96
C SER A 23 -8.80 1.58 -22.44
N GLY A 24 -8.00 1.23 -21.43
CA GLY A 24 -6.79 1.97 -21.03
C GLY A 24 -5.62 1.68 -21.99
N PRO A 25 -4.53 2.48 -21.94
CA PRO A 25 -3.45 2.39 -22.92
C PRO A 25 -2.57 1.17 -22.69
N GLU A 26 -2.37 0.40 -23.76
CA GLU A 26 -1.41 -0.71 -23.90
C GLU A 26 0.03 -0.22 -23.76
N LEU A 27 0.80 -0.89 -22.90
CA LEU A 27 2.27 -0.82 -22.86
C LEU A 27 2.82 -2.02 -23.64
N SER A 28 3.42 -1.71 -24.79
CA SER A 28 4.12 -2.66 -25.66
C SER A 28 5.57 -2.89 -25.19
N ASP A 29 6.05 -4.09 -25.53
CA ASP A 29 7.45 -4.54 -25.63
C ASP A 29 8.19 -5.01 -24.36
N VAL A 30 8.08 -6.33 -24.12
CA VAL A 30 9.07 -7.13 -23.38
C VAL A 30 9.72 -8.08 -24.39
N PRO A 31 11.06 -8.13 -24.56
CA PRO A 31 11.69 -9.13 -25.41
C PRO A 31 11.88 -10.45 -24.65
N GLU A 32 11.21 -11.51 -25.13
CA GLU A 32 11.44 -12.90 -24.75
C GLU A 32 12.84 -13.37 -25.21
N ALA A 33 13.69 -13.79 -24.27
CA ALA A 33 14.89 -14.55 -24.55
C ALA A 33 14.58 -16.05 -24.45
N ASN A 34 14.15 -16.64 -25.57
CA ASN A 34 13.93 -18.08 -25.69
C ASN A 34 15.24 -18.75 -26.15
N GLY A 35 16.02 -19.30 -25.21
CA GLY A 35 17.25 -20.03 -25.47
C GLY A 35 17.11 -21.51 -25.14
N VAL A 36 16.57 -22.30 -26.08
CA VAL A 36 16.54 -23.77 -25.97
C VAL A 36 17.80 -24.35 -26.60
N LEU A 37 18.62 -24.99 -25.76
CA LEU A 37 19.77 -25.80 -26.15
C LEU A 37 19.37 -26.90 -27.14
N ARG A 38 20.11 -27.04 -28.25
CA ARG A 38 20.11 -28.24 -29.08
C ARG A 38 21.52 -28.83 -29.16
N SER A 39 21.61 -30.09 -28.76
CA SER A 39 22.80 -30.91 -28.56
C SER A 39 23.63 -31.15 -29.84
N CYS A 40 24.93 -31.38 -29.63
CA CYS A 40 25.93 -31.75 -30.64
C CYS A 40 25.94 -33.27 -30.92
N GLU A 41 26.21 -33.65 -32.17
CA GLU A 41 26.85 -34.93 -32.54
C GLU A 41 27.90 -34.70 -33.65
N PRO A 42 28.95 -35.54 -33.74
CA PRO A 42 30.18 -35.24 -34.48
C PRO A 42 30.26 -35.89 -35.87
N GLY A 43 30.85 -35.18 -36.84
CA GLY A 43 31.10 -35.70 -38.20
C GLY A 43 32.43 -35.21 -38.76
N LYS A 44 33.25 -36.18 -39.19
CA LYS A 44 34.67 -36.11 -39.59
C LYS A 44 34.98 -35.26 -40.84
N GLY A 45 36.20 -34.71 -40.86
CA GLY A 45 37.07 -34.75 -42.05
C GLY A 45 37.77 -33.44 -42.41
N GLY A 46 39.11 -33.48 -42.53
CA GLY A 46 39.88 -32.55 -43.36
C GLY A 46 41.03 -31.82 -42.65
N ALA A 47 42.24 -32.36 -42.80
CA ALA A 47 43.48 -31.75 -42.37
C ALA A 47 43.85 -30.53 -43.23
N GLY A 48 44.29 -29.46 -42.56
CA GLY A 48 44.87 -28.27 -43.19
C GLY A 48 45.39 -27.33 -42.11
N ALA A 49 46.68 -27.45 -41.78
CA ALA A 49 47.34 -26.61 -40.80
C ALA A 49 47.42 -25.15 -41.28
N ILE A 50 46.77 -24.25 -40.55
CA ILE A 50 47.09 -22.82 -40.54
C ILE A 50 47.05 -22.40 -39.07
N ALA A 51 48.23 -22.24 -38.46
CA ALA A 51 48.35 -21.66 -37.12
C ALA A 51 48.03 -20.15 -37.22
N ALA A 52 46.74 -19.81 -37.20
CA ALA A 52 46.29 -18.46 -36.97
C ALA A 52 46.17 -18.27 -35.46
N ALA A 53 47.08 -17.47 -34.89
CA ALA A 53 46.98 -17.00 -33.52
C ALA A 53 45.63 -16.30 -33.34
N ILE A 54 44.71 -16.94 -32.61
CA ILE A 54 43.48 -16.30 -32.16
C ILE A 54 43.89 -15.35 -31.05
N ASN A 55 44.06 -14.07 -31.40
CA ASN A 55 44.15 -12.99 -30.44
C ASN A 55 42.77 -12.86 -29.77
N ILE A 56 42.55 -13.59 -28.68
CA ILE A 56 41.41 -13.38 -27.79
C ILE A 56 41.71 -12.12 -26.97
N ASN A 57 41.63 -10.96 -27.60
CA ASN A 57 41.39 -9.73 -26.86
C ASN A 57 40.80 -8.66 -27.77
N ALA A 58 39.90 -7.88 -27.19
CA ALA A 58 39.18 -6.74 -27.78
C ALA A 58 37.92 -7.08 -28.59
N SER A 59 36.90 -7.65 -27.95
CA SER A 59 35.48 -7.28 -28.21
C SER A 59 34.45 -7.77 -27.17
N THR A 60 34.82 -8.61 -26.20
CA THR A 60 33.93 -8.98 -25.06
C THR A 60 33.97 -7.97 -23.90
N SER A 61 34.79 -6.92 -24.00
CA SER A 61 35.06 -5.98 -22.90
C SER A 61 34.16 -4.73 -22.88
N LYS A 62 32.99 -4.76 -23.54
CA LYS A 62 31.95 -3.72 -23.40
C LYS A 62 30.75 -4.14 -22.53
N PHE A 63 30.67 -5.43 -22.15
CA PHE A 63 29.61 -5.97 -21.30
C PHE A 63 30.03 -6.18 -19.83
N LEU A 64 31.29 -5.87 -19.48
CA LEU A 64 31.88 -6.15 -18.15
C LEU A 64 32.39 -4.90 -17.41
N MET A 65 31.80 -3.73 -17.62
CA MET A 65 32.22 -2.51 -16.91
C MET A 65 31.01 -1.70 -16.45
N ASN A 66 30.43 -2.16 -15.34
CA ASN A 66 29.97 -1.36 -14.20
C ASN A 66 29.39 -2.33 -13.17
N VAL A 67 30.23 -3.25 -12.69
CA VAL A 67 29.90 -4.02 -11.48
C VAL A 67 29.78 -3.00 -10.37
N ILE A 68 28.58 -2.83 -9.82
CA ILE A 68 28.40 -1.98 -8.65
C ILE A 68 29.07 -2.71 -7.49
N THR A 69 30.17 -2.17 -6.99
CA THR A 69 30.82 -2.70 -5.79
C THR A 69 29.94 -2.45 -4.56
N ILE A 70 30.21 -3.17 -3.47
CA ILE A 70 29.50 -2.93 -2.20
C ILE A 70 29.78 -1.50 -1.72
N GLU A 71 30.98 -1.00 -1.95
CA GLU A 71 31.37 0.37 -1.67
C GLU A 71 30.57 1.37 -2.49
N ASP A 72 30.45 1.18 -3.81
CA ASP A 72 29.65 2.05 -4.68
C ASP A 72 28.18 2.06 -4.25
N TYR A 73 27.63 0.88 -3.95
CA TYR A 73 26.27 0.77 -3.42
C TYR A 73 26.11 1.67 -2.19
N LYS A 74 27.02 1.56 -1.20
CA LYS A 74 26.94 2.31 0.06
C LYS A 74 27.20 3.81 -0.09
N SER A 75 28.14 4.21 -0.95
CA SER A 75 28.56 5.62 -1.06
C SER A 75 27.77 6.41 -2.09
N THR A 76 27.19 5.75 -3.09
CA THR A 76 26.66 6.42 -4.29
C THR A 76 25.20 6.13 -4.55
N TYR A 77 24.76 4.87 -4.38
CA TYR A 77 23.40 4.46 -4.73
C TYR A 77 22.45 4.54 -3.53
N TRP A 78 22.81 3.89 -2.41
CA TRP A 78 22.01 3.89 -1.19
C TRP A 78 21.70 5.29 -0.67
N PRO A 79 22.64 6.26 -0.62
CA PRO A 79 22.30 7.61 -0.13
C PRO A 79 21.20 8.31 -0.93
N LYS A 80 21.10 8.02 -2.24
CA LYS A 80 20.02 8.55 -3.10
C LYS A 80 18.67 7.93 -2.74
N LEU A 81 18.66 6.60 -2.55
CA LEU A 81 17.47 5.88 -2.12
C LEU A 81 17.05 6.31 -0.71
N ASP A 82 17.99 6.37 0.23
CA ASP A 82 17.78 6.77 1.61
C ASP A 82 17.18 8.18 1.72
N SER A 83 17.72 9.14 0.98
CA SER A 83 17.20 10.50 0.93
C SER A 83 15.80 10.56 0.31
N ALA A 84 15.52 9.77 -0.72
CA ALA A 84 14.19 9.72 -1.33
C ALA A 84 13.16 9.08 -0.38
N ILE A 85 13.52 8.00 0.30
CA ILE A 85 12.68 7.35 1.31
C ILE A 85 12.37 8.32 2.44
N ASP A 86 13.38 9.03 2.94
CA ASP A 86 13.19 10.01 4.02
C ASP A 86 12.19 11.09 3.62
N GLN A 87 12.35 11.68 2.43
CA GLN A 87 11.44 12.69 1.89
C GLN A 87 10.01 12.16 1.72
N LEU A 88 9.84 10.93 1.23
CA LEU A 88 8.52 10.30 1.09
C LEU A 88 7.86 10.06 2.44
N LEU A 89 8.63 9.64 3.45
CA LEU A 89 8.12 9.39 4.80
C LEU A 89 7.78 10.68 5.55
N THR A 90 8.45 11.79 5.27
CA THR A 90 8.23 13.08 5.96
C THR A 90 7.28 14.04 5.24
N GLN A 91 6.73 13.66 4.09
CA GLN A 91 5.92 14.55 3.26
C GLN A 91 4.56 14.89 3.90
N SER A 92 4.16 16.17 3.86
CA SER A 92 2.78 16.57 4.16
C SER A 92 1.88 16.50 2.92
N PRO A 93 0.58 16.19 3.08
CA PRO A 93 -0.36 16.22 1.97
C PRO A 93 -0.40 17.59 1.27
N GLY A 94 -0.07 17.63 -0.02
CA GLY A 94 -0.05 18.85 -0.84
C GLY A 94 1.33 19.47 -1.06
N ASP A 95 2.37 19.00 -0.37
CA ASP A 95 3.73 19.46 -0.59
C ASP A 95 4.31 18.89 -1.90
N TYR A 96 5.01 19.75 -2.65
CA TYR A 96 5.81 19.31 -3.80
C TYR A 96 7.02 18.52 -3.32
N ILE A 97 7.17 17.30 -3.83
CA ILE A 97 8.35 16.47 -3.53
C ILE A 97 9.37 16.62 -4.67
N PRO A 98 10.58 17.11 -4.39
CA PRO A 98 11.64 17.22 -5.40
C PRO A 98 12.33 15.86 -5.64
N ILE A 99 11.57 14.79 -5.86
CA ILE A 99 12.10 13.46 -6.21
C ILE A 99 11.84 13.18 -7.69
N SER A 100 12.90 12.79 -8.40
CA SER A 100 12.75 12.16 -9.71
C SER A 100 12.46 10.67 -9.53
N TYR A 101 11.19 10.28 -9.67
CA TYR A 101 10.76 8.88 -9.59
C TYR A 101 11.52 8.00 -10.60
N GLU A 102 11.77 8.50 -11.80
CA GLU A 102 12.55 7.80 -12.84
C GLU A 102 13.97 7.50 -12.37
N GLN A 103 14.65 8.47 -11.76
CA GLN A 103 16.02 8.29 -11.27
C GLN A 103 16.08 7.29 -10.12
N ILE A 104 15.13 7.36 -9.18
CA ILE A 104 15.07 6.46 -8.04
C ILE A 104 14.75 5.03 -8.50
N TYR A 105 13.75 4.86 -9.37
CA TYR A 105 13.43 3.56 -9.95
C TYR A 105 14.62 2.97 -10.73
N SER A 106 15.29 3.78 -11.56
CA SER A 106 16.49 3.37 -12.29
C SER A 106 17.64 2.97 -11.35
N CYS A 107 17.77 3.65 -10.21
CA CYS A 107 18.75 3.35 -9.17
C CYS A 107 18.48 1.98 -8.54
N VAL A 108 17.21 1.71 -8.18
CA VAL A 108 16.78 0.40 -7.66
C VAL A 108 17.05 -0.70 -8.68
N TYR A 109 16.60 -0.53 -9.93
CA TYR A 109 16.80 -1.51 -11.00
C TYR A 109 18.27 -1.88 -11.17
N LYS A 110 19.16 -0.89 -11.27
CA LYS A 110 20.61 -1.11 -11.42
C LYS A 110 21.19 -1.91 -10.25
N CYS A 111 20.82 -1.56 -9.02
CA CYS A 111 21.31 -2.27 -7.84
C CYS A 111 20.82 -3.72 -7.77
N VAL A 112 19.56 -3.98 -8.13
CA VAL A 112 19.00 -5.34 -8.18
C VAL A 112 19.69 -6.19 -9.26
N CYS A 113 19.88 -5.66 -10.47
CA CYS A 113 20.61 -6.35 -11.54
C CYS A 113 22.06 -6.67 -11.17
N GLN A 114 22.65 -5.88 -10.27
CA GLN A 114 24.01 -6.08 -9.75
C GLN A 114 24.03 -6.89 -8.44
N GLN A 115 22.96 -7.63 -8.13
CA GLN A 115 22.86 -8.58 -7.01
C GLN A 115 22.89 -7.96 -5.61
N HIS A 116 22.52 -6.68 -5.47
CA HIS A 116 22.43 -6.01 -4.16
C HIS A 116 21.02 -6.04 -3.52
N SER A 117 20.12 -6.91 -4.00
CA SER A 117 18.71 -6.93 -3.57
C SER A 117 18.53 -7.23 -2.08
N GLU A 118 19.31 -8.17 -1.54
CA GLU A 118 19.25 -8.54 -0.11
C GLU A 118 19.73 -7.40 0.78
N GLN A 119 20.87 -6.80 0.44
CA GLN A 119 21.40 -5.65 1.16
C GLN A 119 20.42 -4.47 1.09
N MET A 120 19.87 -4.18 -0.09
CA MET A 120 18.89 -3.11 -0.28
C MET A 120 17.61 -3.33 0.53
N TYR A 121 17.10 -4.55 0.56
CA TYR A 121 15.94 -4.88 1.38
C TYR A 121 16.25 -4.66 2.87
N SER A 122 17.38 -5.17 3.36
CA SER A 122 17.81 -4.98 4.76
C SER A 122 17.93 -3.51 5.13
N ASP A 123 18.56 -2.71 4.26
CA ASP A 123 18.75 -1.27 4.49
C ASP A 123 17.42 -0.49 4.43
N LEU A 124 16.50 -0.87 3.53
CA LEU A 124 15.14 -0.30 3.46
C LEU A 124 14.36 -0.57 4.75
N ILE A 125 14.31 -1.83 5.18
CA ILE A 125 13.62 -2.23 6.42
C ILE A 125 14.22 -1.48 7.61
N LYS A 126 15.55 -1.45 7.74
CA LYS A 126 16.24 -0.72 8.80
C LYS A 126 15.92 0.78 8.80
N LYS A 127 15.95 1.44 7.64
CA LYS A 127 15.64 2.87 7.51
C LYS A 127 14.21 3.16 7.96
N ILE A 128 13.24 2.38 7.50
CA ILE A 128 11.83 2.56 7.83
C ILE A 128 11.59 2.26 9.32
N THR A 129 12.15 1.18 9.86
CA THR A 129 12.08 0.87 11.30
C THR A 129 12.61 2.04 12.14
N ASN A 130 13.79 2.58 11.82
CA ASN A 130 14.36 3.72 12.55
C ASN A 130 13.46 4.96 12.49
N HIS A 131 12.80 5.21 11.36
CA HIS A 131 11.83 6.30 11.25
C HIS A 131 10.61 6.04 12.15
N LEU A 132 10.02 4.85 12.08
CA LEU A 132 8.83 4.48 12.87
C LEU A 132 9.09 4.49 14.38
N GLU A 133 10.28 4.11 14.83
CA GLU A 133 10.66 4.23 16.23
C GLU A 133 10.72 5.68 16.72
N ARG A 134 11.14 6.62 15.86
CA ARG A 134 11.08 8.05 16.18
C ARG A 134 9.64 8.53 16.25
N VAL A 135 8.82 8.19 15.26
CA VAL A 135 7.39 8.51 15.24
C VAL A 135 6.69 7.99 16.50
N SER A 136 6.96 6.75 16.91
CA SER A 136 6.39 6.18 18.14
C SER A 136 6.80 6.96 19.39
N LYS A 137 8.07 7.39 19.50
CA LYS A 137 8.53 8.22 20.63
C LYS A 137 7.87 9.60 20.64
N GLU A 138 7.70 10.22 19.47
CA GLU A 138 7.02 11.51 19.33
C GLU A 138 5.53 11.41 19.70
N LEU A 139 4.86 10.33 19.30
CA LEU A 139 3.48 10.03 19.72
C LEU A 139 3.39 9.82 21.24
N GLN A 140 4.33 9.09 21.82
CA GLN A 140 4.35 8.86 23.28
C GLN A 140 4.52 10.16 24.08
N ALA A 141 5.25 11.13 23.53
CA ALA A 141 5.44 12.45 24.14
C ALA A 141 4.29 13.43 23.86
N SER A 142 3.29 13.04 23.06
CA SER A 142 2.19 13.91 22.68
C SER A 142 1.19 14.11 23.83
N PRO A 143 0.61 15.32 23.98
CA PRO A 143 -0.40 15.57 25.00
C PRO A 143 -1.68 14.75 24.70
N PRO A 144 -2.42 14.31 25.74
CA PRO A 144 -3.62 13.47 25.58
C PRO A 144 -4.65 14.07 24.61
N ASP A 145 -4.87 15.38 24.68
CA ASP A 145 -5.89 16.09 23.90
C ASP A 145 -5.63 16.08 22.39
N LEU A 146 -4.35 15.96 21.97
CA LEU A 146 -3.96 15.91 20.56
C LEU A 146 -3.56 14.50 20.12
N TYR A 147 -3.54 13.53 21.04
CA TYR A 147 -2.95 12.22 20.79
C TYR A 147 -3.63 11.49 19.63
N ILE A 148 -4.97 11.53 19.57
CA ILE A 148 -5.73 10.87 18.50
C ILE A 148 -5.43 11.51 17.13
N GLU A 149 -5.38 12.83 17.07
CA GLU A 149 -5.09 13.56 15.83
C GLU A 149 -3.65 13.30 15.36
N ARG A 150 -2.68 13.32 16.28
CA ARG A 150 -1.28 13.00 15.99
C ARG A 150 -1.11 11.57 15.48
N PHE A 151 -1.79 10.61 16.09
CA PHE A 151 -1.79 9.23 15.63
C PHE A 151 -2.39 9.12 14.21
N ASN A 152 -3.52 9.79 13.94
CA ASN A 152 -4.13 9.82 12.62
C ASN A 152 -3.21 10.40 11.56
N VAL A 153 -2.53 11.51 11.86
CA VAL A 153 -1.55 12.12 10.95
C VAL A 153 -0.41 11.14 10.66
N ALA A 154 0.19 10.54 11.70
CA ALA A 154 1.27 9.57 11.53
C ALA A 154 0.84 8.35 10.68
N LEU A 155 -0.35 7.81 10.94
CA LEU A 155 -0.93 6.70 10.20
C LEU A 155 -1.18 7.07 8.73
N GLY A 156 -1.85 8.18 8.48
CA GLY A 156 -2.18 8.65 7.14
C GLY A 156 -0.93 8.97 6.31
N GLN A 157 0.06 9.64 6.93
CA GLN A 157 1.33 9.97 6.31
C GLN A 157 2.11 8.71 5.92
N TYR A 158 2.22 7.74 6.83
CA TYR A 158 2.90 6.49 6.52
C TYR A 158 2.20 5.69 5.41
N MET A 159 0.87 5.51 5.52
CA MET A 159 0.09 4.79 4.50
C MET A 159 0.14 5.48 3.13
N GLY A 160 0.17 6.82 3.11
CA GLY A 160 0.40 7.61 1.90
C GLY A 160 1.78 7.38 1.32
N ALA A 161 2.84 7.43 2.14
CA ALA A 161 4.21 7.17 1.70
C ALA A 161 4.38 5.79 1.06
N LEU A 162 3.71 4.76 1.60
CA LEU A 162 3.73 3.41 1.04
C LEU A 162 3.20 3.34 -0.40
N GLN A 163 2.26 4.22 -0.78
CA GLN A 163 1.76 4.28 -2.17
C GLN A 163 2.86 4.66 -3.17
N SER A 164 3.89 5.38 -2.72
CA SER A 164 5.02 5.80 -3.54
C SER A 164 6.22 4.87 -3.38
N ILE A 165 6.52 4.42 -2.16
CA ILE A 165 7.68 3.56 -1.87
C ILE A 165 7.52 2.19 -2.56
N VAL A 166 6.35 1.54 -2.44
CA VAL A 166 6.18 0.18 -2.99
C VAL A 166 6.41 0.12 -4.51
N PRO A 167 5.82 1.02 -5.33
CA PRO A 167 6.10 1.05 -6.77
C PRO A 167 7.57 1.36 -7.11
N LEU A 168 8.26 2.22 -6.36
CA LEU A 168 9.68 2.51 -6.60
C LEU A 168 10.56 1.28 -6.41
N PHE A 169 10.19 0.40 -5.48
CA PHE A 169 10.91 -0.83 -5.15
C PHE A 169 10.30 -2.09 -5.79
N ILE A 170 9.37 -1.94 -6.75
CA ILE A 170 8.64 -3.08 -7.34
C ILE A 170 9.58 -4.12 -7.97
N TYR A 171 10.69 -3.70 -8.56
CA TYR A 171 11.66 -4.62 -9.14
C TYR A 171 12.36 -5.46 -8.05
N MET A 172 12.74 -4.87 -6.92
CA MET A 172 13.25 -5.63 -5.78
C MET A 172 12.17 -6.57 -5.20
N ASN A 173 10.92 -6.12 -5.12
CA ASN A 173 9.80 -6.95 -4.66
C ASN A 173 9.67 -8.21 -5.54
N LYS A 174 9.59 -8.02 -6.86
CA LYS A 174 9.41 -9.11 -7.83
C LYS A 174 10.59 -10.07 -7.88
N PHE A 175 11.83 -9.59 -7.84
CA PHE A 175 13.00 -10.43 -8.10
C PHE A 175 13.67 -11.00 -6.85
N TYR A 176 13.38 -10.48 -5.66
CA TYR A 176 13.96 -10.95 -4.41
C TYR A 176 12.90 -11.35 -3.39
N ILE A 177 11.96 -10.46 -3.06
CA ILE A 177 11.03 -10.69 -1.94
C ILE A 177 10.02 -11.78 -2.31
N GLU A 178 9.33 -11.65 -3.44
CA GLU A 178 8.34 -12.65 -3.90
C GLU A 178 9.03 -13.98 -4.24
N THR A 179 10.12 -13.94 -4.99
CA THR A 179 10.76 -15.16 -5.54
C THR A 179 11.62 -15.92 -4.52
N LYS A 180 12.36 -15.21 -3.65
CA LYS A 180 13.28 -15.86 -2.69
C LYS A 180 12.71 -15.93 -1.28
N LEU A 181 11.94 -14.94 -0.85
CA LEU A 181 11.40 -14.89 0.51
C LEU A 181 9.94 -15.33 0.58
N ASN A 182 9.25 -15.47 -0.56
CA ASN A 182 7.83 -15.82 -0.65
C ASN A 182 6.95 -14.88 0.21
N ARG A 183 7.20 -13.58 0.10
CA ARG A 183 6.50 -12.50 0.81
C ARG A 183 6.18 -11.36 -0.15
N ASP A 184 5.44 -10.37 0.33
CA ASP A 184 5.19 -9.11 -0.37
C ASP A 184 5.75 -7.91 0.40
N LEU A 185 6.36 -6.97 -0.33
CA LEU A 185 6.96 -5.78 0.26
C LEU A 185 5.93 -4.90 0.97
N LYS A 186 4.73 -4.71 0.40
CA LYS A 186 3.72 -3.87 1.02
C LYS A 186 3.30 -4.46 2.37
N ASP A 187 3.12 -5.78 2.43
CA ASP A 187 2.77 -6.47 3.67
C ASP A 187 3.89 -6.36 4.72
N ASP A 188 5.16 -6.55 4.31
CA ASP A 188 6.32 -6.34 5.19
C ASP A 188 6.34 -4.90 5.75
N LEU A 189 6.08 -3.89 4.93
CA LEU A 189 6.09 -2.49 5.36
C LEU A 189 4.88 -2.11 6.22
N ILE A 190 3.69 -2.66 5.95
CA ILE A 190 2.52 -2.51 6.82
C ILE A 190 2.82 -3.11 8.20
N LYS A 191 3.41 -4.31 8.22
CA LYS A 191 3.80 -5.01 9.44
C LYS A 191 4.77 -4.18 10.29
N LEU A 192 5.73 -3.46 9.68
CA LEU A 192 6.61 -2.57 10.43
C LEU A 192 5.86 -1.49 11.21
N PHE A 193 4.86 -0.84 10.61
CA PHE A 193 4.05 0.16 11.34
C PHE A 193 3.22 -0.49 12.44
N THR A 194 2.65 -1.68 12.16
CA THR A 194 1.91 -2.45 13.15
C THR A 194 2.78 -2.69 14.40
N GLU A 195 3.98 -3.25 14.24
CA GLU A 195 4.86 -3.67 15.35
C GLU A 195 5.55 -2.48 16.04
N HIS A 196 6.08 -1.52 15.26
CA HIS A 196 6.90 -0.46 15.84
C HIS A 196 6.09 0.74 16.34
N VAL A 197 4.85 0.91 15.88
CA VAL A 197 3.97 2.02 16.26
C VAL A 197 2.66 1.49 16.84
N ALA A 198 1.78 0.91 16.01
CA ALA A 198 0.39 0.72 16.41
C ALA A 198 0.22 -0.20 17.62
N GLU A 199 0.93 -1.32 17.73
CA GLU A 199 0.89 -2.21 18.90
C GLU A 199 1.28 -1.52 20.22
N LYS A 200 2.23 -0.59 20.16
CA LYS A 200 2.68 0.15 21.36
C LYS A 200 1.67 1.19 21.82
N HIS A 201 0.85 1.69 20.89
CA HIS A 201 -0.07 2.78 21.12
C HIS A 201 -1.53 2.33 21.27
N ILE A 202 -1.88 1.12 20.84
CA ILE A 202 -3.28 0.66 20.75
C ILE A 202 -4.02 0.66 22.10
N TYR A 203 -3.37 0.25 23.18
CA TYR A 203 -4.01 0.20 24.51
C TYR A 203 -4.28 1.57 25.11
N ASN A 204 -3.53 2.60 24.72
CA ASN A 204 -3.78 3.98 25.11
C ASN A 204 -4.77 4.65 24.15
N LEU A 205 -4.69 4.32 22.85
CA LEU A 205 -5.52 4.91 21.81
C LEU A 205 -6.98 4.45 21.90
N MET A 206 -7.23 3.14 22.10
CA MET A 206 -8.58 2.58 22.05
C MET A 206 -9.53 3.20 23.10
N PRO A 207 -9.16 3.37 24.37
CA PRO A 207 -10.01 4.05 25.35
C PRO A 207 -10.34 5.49 24.95
N LEU A 208 -9.35 6.24 24.43
CA LEU A 208 -9.56 7.62 23.99
C LEU A 208 -10.53 7.70 22.80
N LEU A 209 -10.47 6.74 21.87
CA LEU A 209 -11.42 6.66 20.74
C LEU A 209 -12.85 6.39 21.22
N LEU A 210 -13.01 5.52 22.22
CA LEU A 210 -14.32 5.20 22.81
C LEU A 210 -14.90 6.42 23.54
N GLU A 211 -14.08 7.12 24.34
CA GLU A 211 -14.48 8.35 25.01
C GLU A 211 -14.86 9.45 24.00
N ALA A 212 -14.03 9.66 22.99
CA ALA A 212 -14.29 10.66 21.97
C ALA A 212 -15.53 10.38 21.11
N GLN A 213 -15.92 9.10 20.98
CA GLN A 213 -17.17 8.74 20.32
C GLN A 213 -18.40 9.14 21.17
N SER A 214 -18.29 9.08 22.49
CA SER A 214 -19.37 9.47 23.40
C SER A 214 -19.49 10.99 23.59
N THR A 215 -18.47 11.75 23.17
CA THR A 215 -18.42 13.21 23.32
C THR A 215 -18.65 13.91 21.97
N PRO A 216 -19.79 14.60 21.78
CA PRO A 216 -20.07 15.32 20.55
C PRO A 216 -18.97 16.34 20.20
N PHE A 217 -18.60 16.41 18.92
CA PHE A 217 -17.65 17.38 18.35
C PHE A 217 -16.19 17.31 18.83
N GLN A 218 -15.83 16.38 19.71
CA GLN A 218 -14.44 16.22 20.16
C GLN A 218 -13.52 15.82 19.00
N ILE A 219 -14.01 14.97 18.09
CA ILE A 219 -13.25 14.48 16.92
C ILE A 219 -14.13 14.50 15.69
N THR A 220 -13.56 14.87 14.55
CA THR A 220 -14.27 14.85 13.27
C THR A 220 -14.59 13.40 12.86
N PRO A 221 -15.77 13.11 12.28
CA PRO A 221 -16.11 11.77 11.81
C PRO A 221 -15.09 11.19 10.82
N SER A 222 -14.45 12.03 10.01
CA SER A 222 -13.39 11.62 9.08
C SER A 222 -12.15 11.09 9.79
N THR A 223 -11.69 11.76 10.85
CA THR A 223 -10.55 11.31 11.67
C THR A 223 -10.86 9.95 12.30
N MET A 224 -12.03 9.81 12.92
CA MET A 224 -12.45 8.54 13.51
C MET A 224 -12.50 7.42 12.45
N ALA A 225 -13.10 7.68 11.29
CA ALA A 225 -13.18 6.72 10.20
C ALA A 225 -11.80 6.30 9.68
N ASN A 226 -10.88 7.26 9.52
CA ASN A 226 -9.54 7.01 9.02
C ASN A 226 -8.74 6.12 9.99
N ILE A 227 -8.80 6.42 11.29
CA ILE A 227 -8.13 5.62 12.31
C ILE A 227 -8.73 4.22 12.34
N VAL A 228 -10.06 4.08 12.42
CA VAL A 228 -10.71 2.76 12.51
C VAL A 228 -10.39 1.89 11.29
N LYS A 229 -10.49 2.45 10.08
CA LYS A 229 -10.13 1.74 8.84
C LYS A 229 -8.63 1.43 8.76
N GLY A 230 -7.78 2.32 9.23
CA GLY A 230 -6.34 2.12 9.29
C GLY A 230 -5.95 1.03 10.27
N LEU A 231 -6.50 1.03 11.49
CA LEU A 231 -6.32 -0.03 12.48
C LEU A 231 -6.78 -1.39 11.95
N TYR A 232 -7.93 -1.44 11.27
CA TYR A 232 -8.40 -2.67 10.64
C TYR A 232 -7.45 -3.17 9.54
N THR A 233 -6.89 -2.25 8.76
CA THR A 233 -5.90 -2.57 7.70
C THR A 233 -4.60 -3.11 8.29
N LEU A 234 -4.16 -2.55 9.42
CA LEU A 234 -2.95 -2.98 10.13
C LEU A 234 -3.10 -4.34 10.80
N ARG A 235 -4.24 -4.55 11.48
CA ARG A 235 -4.57 -5.79 12.18
C ARG A 235 -6.09 -5.92 12.42
N PRO A 236 -6.80 -6.77 11.65
CA PRO A 236 -8.24 -6.98 11.81
C PRO A 236 -8.67 -7.48 13.20
N GLU A 237 -7.80 -8.20 13.92
CA GLU A 237 -8.10 -8.79 15.22
C GLU A 237 -8.42 -7.74 16.30
N TRP A 238 -7.95 -6.49 16.13
CA TRP A 238 -8.28 -5.41 17.06
C TRP A 238 -9.76 -5.01 17.08
N VAL A 239 -10.54 -5.48 16.11
CA VAL A 239 -12.01 -5.38 16.14
C VAL A 239 -12.57 -5.95 17.44
N GLN A 240 -11.97 -7.01 18.00
CA GLN A 240 -12.43 -7.64 19.23
C GLN A 240 -12.37 -6.70 20.45
N MET A 241 -11.53 -5.66 20.41
CA MET A 241 -11.41 -4.69 21.50
C MET A 241 -12.60 -3.72 21.54
N ALA A 242 -13.19 -3.40 20.39
CA ALA A 242 -14.29 -2.44 20.30
C ALA A 242 -15.23 -2.72 19.10
N PRO A 243 -15.94 -3.86 19.03
CA PRO A 243 -16.68 -4.26 17.83
C PRO A 243 -17.71 -3.22 17.36
N ALA A 244 -18.39 -2.57 18.30
CA ALA A 244 -19.39 -1.54 18.04
C ALA A 244 -18.79 -0.23 17.48
N LEU A 245 -17.51 0.07 17.77
CA LEU A 245 -16.81 1.20 17.17
C LEU A 245 -16.47 0.90 15.71
N PHE A 246 -15.92 -0.29 15.44
CA PHE A 246 -15.51 -0.70 14.10
C PHE A 246 -16.70 -0.85 13.14
N SER A 247 -17.82 -1.40 13.61
CA SER A 247 -19.01 -1.63 12.78
C SER A 247 -19.67 -0.36 12.25
N LYS A 248 -19.43 0.79 12.89
CA LYS A 248 -19.91 2.10 12.40
C LYS A 248 -19.20 2.58 11.13
N PHE A 249 -17.99 2.09 10.88
CA PHE A 249 -17.14 2.56 9.77
C PHE A 249 -16.76 1.46 8.78
N ILE A 250 -16.94 0.20 9.14
CA ILE A 250 -16.60 -0.96 8.33
C ILE A 250 -17.82 -1.90 8.29
N PRO A 251 -18.34 -2.22 7.08
CA PRO A 251 -19.48 -3.13 6.95
C PRO A 251 -19.11 -4.55 7.34
N ASN A 252 -20.12 -5.34 7.75
CA ASN A 252 -20.00 -6.78 8.04
C ASN A 252 -19.03 -7.14 9.19
N ILE A 253 -18.74 -6.21 10.10
CA ILE A 253 -17.97 -6.49 11.32
C ILE A 253 -18.80 -7.25 12.35
N LEU A 254 -20.06 -6.88 12.52
CA LEU A 254 -20.99 -7.57 13.42
C LEU A 254 -21.75 -8.65 12.65
N PRO A 255 -22.20 -9.72 13.33
CA PRO A 255 -23.10 -10.70 12.74
C PRO A 255 -24.35 -10.00 12.16
N PRO A 256 -24.93 -10.54 11.07
CA PRO A 256 -26.20 -10.04 10.59
C PRO A 256 -27.26 -10.17 11.69
N ALA A 257 -28.10 -9.15 11.83
CA ALA A 257 -29.20 -9.14 12.79
C ALA A 257 -30.09 -10.37 12.57
N VAL A 258 -30.38 -11.11 13.64
CA VAL A 258 -31.22 -12.30 13.61
C VAL A 258 -32.65 -11.92 13.97
N GLU A 259 -33.65 -12.55 13.36
CA GLU A 259 -35.07 -12.24 13.58
C GLU A 259 -35.48 -12.34 15.07
N SER A 260 -34.85 -13.25 15.82
CA SER A 260 -35.05 -13.42 17.26
C SER A 260 -34.66 -12.20 18.10
N GLU A 261 -33.76 -11.34 17.61
CA GLU A 261 -33.27 -10.15 18.31
C GLU A 261 -34.10 -8.89 17.99
N LEU A 262 -35.04 -8.96 17.04
CA LEU A 262 -35.84 -7.80 16.61
C LEU A 262 -36.65 -7.18 17.75
N GLN A 263 -37.17 -8.00 18.67
CA GLN A 263 -37.90 -7.50 19.83
C GLN A 263 -36.99 -6.70 20.78
N GLU A 264 -35.74 -7.11 20.92
CA GLU A 264 -34.75 -6.42 21.75
C GLU A 264 -34.33 -5.10 21.11
N TYR A 265 -34.08 -5.08 19.80
CA TYR A 265 -33.82 -3.84 19.07
C TYR A 265 -35.01 -2.86 19.17
N ALA A 266 -36.25 -3.34 19.01
CA ALA A 266 -37.43 -2.50 19.17
C ALA A 266 -37.57 -1.91 20.58
N ALA A 267 -37.22 -2.68 21.62
CA ALA A 267 -37.24 -2.20 23.00
C ALA A 267 -36.15 -1.14 23.27
N GLN A 268 -34.95 -1.31 22.71
CA GLN A 268 -33.87 -0.32 22.77
C GLN A 268 -34.28 0.98 22.10
N ASP A 269 -34.91 0.91 20.93
CA ASP A 269 -35.40 2.08 20.19
C ASP A 269 -36.49 2.83 20.96
N GLN A 270 -37.45 2.11 21.55
CA GLN A 270 -38.49 2.70 22.41
C GLN A 270 -37.92 3.35 23.68
N LYS A 271 -36.80 2.83 24.21
CA LYS A 271 -36.10 3.43 25.34
C LYS A 271 -35.44 4.74 24.92
N LEU A 272 -34.69 4.73 23.81
CA LEU A 272 -34.05 5.93 23.27
C LEU A 272 -35.07 7.03 22.95
N GLN A 273 -36.19 6.68 22.32
CA GLN A 273 -37.26 7.64 22.02
C GLN A 273 -37.83 8.29 23.29
N ARG A 274 -38.03 7.51 24.36
CA ARG A 274 -38.47 8.06 25.66
C ARG A 274 -37.44 8.98 26.31
N GLU A 275 -36.16 8.66 26.21
CA GLU A 275 -35.08 9.51 26.73
C GLU A 275 -34.98 10.83 25.97
N LEU A 276 -35.13 10.80 24.64
CA LEU A 276 -35.16 12.01 23.81
C LEU A 276 -36.34 12.91 24.15
N MET A 277 -37.54 12.35 24.31
CA MET A 277 -38.73 13.10 24.74
C MET A 277 -38.53 13.74 26.13
N GLN A 278 -37.94 13.01 27.08
CA GLN A 278 -37.63 13.55 28.41
C GLN A 278 -36.60 14.69 28.37
N ASN A 279 -35.71 14.68 27.39
CA ASN A 279 -34.72 15.74 27.15
C ASN A 279 -35.26 16.89 26.29
N GLY A 280 -36.57 16.96 26.04
CA GLY A 280 -37.24 18.05 25.33
C GLY A 280 -37.11 18.00 23.81
N PHE A 281 -36.70 16.86 23.24
CA PHE A 281 -36.70 16.62 21.80
C PHE A 281 -38.02 15.97 21.38
N ASP A 282 -39.09 16.78 21.30
CA ASP A 282 -40.37 16.37 20.73
C ASP A 282 -40.32 16.41 19.18
N ARG A 283 -41.16 15.59 18.54
CA ARG A 283 -41.23 15.41 17.07
C ARG A 283 -41.75 16.63 16.32
#